data_AF-A0A3D9RTC0-F1
#
_entry.id   AF-A0A3D9RTC0-F1
#
_cell.length_a   1.000
_cell.length_b   1.000
_cell.length_c   1.000
_cell.angle_alpha   90.00
_cell.angle_beta   90.00
_cell.angle_gamma   90.00
#
_symmetry.space_group_name_H-M   'P 1'
#
loop_
_entity.id
_entity.type
_entity.pdbx_description
1 polymer ?
#
loop_
_entity_poly.entity_id
_entity_poly.type
_entity_poly.pdbx_seq_one_letter_code
_entity_poly.pdbx_strand_id
1 'polypeptide(L)'
;MKLFKKLNYVYVFAVTLLITSCQTETDNLNEEQLQNKANNYVGQEFMGDSVSKSSKTSERPILTYEHFSENNILNFYEDSNSFLNSCNPVMQIEDFEDSEVLNGWGFGTYGNIIDESSDIIADIEGSDYALFSPGSIESNVKFSTLLDNGELAWIWVYKSWPFTGAYGNQVLTSRNWIDYADDLHIEFTKSNNYSVSLELFPDSAQDITIEIYGESGLLGYSEIYGAYSGNFWGIHSSESIKEVVLKTTNILRLGIDNLSFGYCDSDNDGVPNAEDPYPYSILNEEIDIDDCYPNVENVFVSPGTTMMDEIANLISEINKQYDGENYDDLHDDFTRELSKLTYAWRKDRLITRRERSAISSCGWRVNIPESYMNQ
;
A
#
# COMPACT_ATOMS: atom_id res chain seq x y z
N MET A 1 26.57 59.34 -34.81
CA MET A 1 26.30 59.60 -36.24
C MET A 1 26.41 58.25 -36.96
N LYS A 2 25.30 57.54 -37.24
CA LYS A 2 24.54 57.53 -38.52
C LYS A 2 25.49 57.31 -39.72
N LEU A 3 25.30 56.41 -40.70
CA LEU A 3 24.25 55.49 -41.18
C LEU A 3 24.90 54.75 -42.39
N PHE A 4 24.76 53.44 -42.61
CA PHE A 4 24.02 52.75 -43.71
C PHE A 4 24.70 51.34 -43.86
N LYS A 5 24.12 50.14 -43.77
CA LYS A 5 22.90 49.43 -44.22
C LYS A 5 22.91 48.90 -45.68
N LYS A 6 22.71 47.56 -45.79
CA LYS A 6 22.17 46.72 -46.91
C LYS A 6 23.20 46.24 -47.96
N LEU A 7 23.14 45.05 -48.58
CA LEU A 7 22.24 43.87 -48.64
C LEU A 7 22.99 42.76 -49.43
N ASN A 8 22.82 41.45 -49.14
CA ASN A 8 22.21 40.49 -50.08
C ASN A 8 22.21 39.03 -49.58
N TYR A 9 21.07 38.40 -49.84
CA TYR A 9 20.64 37.04 -49.56
C TYR A 9 20.95 36.11 -50.76
N VAL A 10 20.67 34.82 -50.57
CA VAL A 10 20.41 33.77 -51.58
C VAL A 10 21.63 32.93 -52.00
N TYR A 11 21.71 31.70 -51.48
CA TYR A 11 21.82 30.47 -52.29
C TYR A 11 21.48 29.25 -51.42
N VAL A 12 20.18 28.95 -51.36
CA VAL A 12 19.62 27.59 -51.19
C VAL A 12 19.58 26.97 -52.60
N PHE A 13 19.66 25.64 -52.68
CA PHE A 13 19.64 24.76 -53.87
C PHE A 13 21.01 24.30 -54.37
N ALA A 14 21.39 23.06 -54.02
CA ALA A 14 21.76 22.01 -54.97
C ALA A 14 22.45 20.82 -54.29
N VAL A 15 21.76 20.03 -53.45
CA VAL A 15 22.09 18.61 -53.26
C VAL A 15 20.81 17.82 -53.03
N THR A 16 20.06 17.66 -54.11
CA THR A 16 19.13 16.53 -54.31
C THR A 16 19.39 16.05 -55.72
N LEU A 17 19.87 14.81 -55.87
CA LEU A 17 19.23 13.76 -56.69
C LEU A 17 20.20 12.63 -57.09
N LEU A 18 19.63 11.42 -56.99
CA LEU A 18 19.96 10.13 -57.66
C LEU A 18 21.00 9.28 -56.90
N ILE A 19 20.72 8.03 -56.50
CA ILE A 19 20.06 6.89 -57.19
C ILE A 19 19.43 6.00 -56.09
N THR A 20 18.10 5.82 -55.97
CA THR A 20 17.24 4.68 -56.43
C THR A 20 17.82 3.29 -56.13
N SER A 21 17.12 2.21 -55.76
CA SER A 21 15.71 1.85 -55.58
C SER A 21 15.71 0.38 -55.13
N CYS A 22 14.94 0.04 -54.10
CA CYS A 22 14.27 -1.26 -54.01
C CYS A 22 13.02 -1.07 -53.16
N GLN A 23 11.91 -0.80 -53.84
CA GLN A 23 10.58 -1.08 -53.34
C GLN A 23 10.29 -2.57 -53.55
N THR A 24 9.75 -3.20 -52.53
CA THR A 24 8.71 -4.21 -52.70
C THR A 24 7.69 -3.96 -51.59
N GLU A 25 6.55 -3.41 -51.98
CA GLU A 25 5.22 -3.63 -51.38
C GLU A 25 4.98 -5.15 -51.29
N THR A 26 4.26 -5.75 -50.35
CA THR A 26 3.09 -5.38 -49.52
C THR A 26 3.05 -6.47 -48.41
N ASP A 27 2.59 -6.21 -47.18
CA ASP A 27 1.18 -6.37 -46.83
C ASP A 27 0.84 -5.63 -45.52
N ASN A 28 -0.34 -5.02 -45.55
CA ASN A 28 -1.00 -4.35 -44.42
C ASN A 28 -1.32 -5.35 -43.30
N LEU A 29 -0.92 -5.04 -42.07
CA LEU A 29 -1.61 -5.52 -40.87
C LEU A 29 -1.65 -4.40 -39.83
N ASN A 30 -2.87 -4.25 -39.31
CA ASN A 30 -3.44 -3.08 -38.65
C ASN A 30 -2.76 -2.78 -37.30
N GLU A 31 -2.36 -1.53 -37.08
CA GLU A 31 -1.88 -0.96 -35.80
C GLU A 31 -3.00 -0.80 -34.74
N GLU A 32 -4.06 -1.60 -34.85
CA GLU A 32 -5.27 -1.52 -34.01
C GLU A 32 -5.40 -2.77 -33.12
N GLN A 33 -4.26 -3.25 -32.59
CA GLN A 33 -4.19 -4.16 -31.43
C GLN A 33 -3.32 -3.57 -30.31
N LEU A 34 -3.40 -2.24 -30.18
CA LEU A 34 -2.91 -1.42 -29.06
C LEU A 34 -3.64 -1.70 -27.72
N GLN A 35 -4.13 -2.91 -27.49
CA GLN A 35 -4.84 -3.29 -26.26
C GLN A 35 -4.58 -4.74 -25.87
N ASN A 36 -3.30 -5.13 -25.90
CA ASN A 36 -2.73 -6.11 -24.97
C ASN A 36 -2.80 -5.56 -23.53
N LYS A 37 -4.03 -5.40 -23.04
CA LYS A 37 -4.41 -5.07 -21.67
C LYS A 37 -4.43 -6.39 -20.90
N ALA A 38 -3.82 -6.37 -19.71
CA ALA A 38 -3.79 -7.45 -18.73
C ALA A 38 -2.90 -8.66 -19.08
N ASN A 39 -1.59 -8.41 -19.09
CA ASN A 39 -0.59 -9.45 -18.86
C ASN A 39 -0.89 -10.19 -17.54
N ASN A 40 -1.24 -11.46 -17.68
CA ASN A 40 -0.77 -12.59 -16.89
C ASN A 40 -0.20 -12.24 -15.50
N TYR A 41 -1.07 -12.34 -14.49
CA TYR A 41 -0.69 -12.67 -13.13
C TYR A 41 0.05 -14.02 -13.14
N VAL A 42 1.37 -13.96 -12.98
CA VAL A 42 2.18 -15.12 -12.62
C VAL A 42 2.57 -14.92 -11.16
N GLY A 43 1.79 -15.53 -10.27
CA GLY A 43 2.28 -15.88 -8.95
C GLY A 43 3.38 -16.92 -9.13
N GLN A 44 4.63 -16.52 -8.91
CA GLN A 44 5.77 -17.41 -8.94
C GLN A 44 6.25 -17.60 -7.52
N GLU A 45 5.91 -18.75 -6.93
CA GLU A 45 6.58 -19.27 -5.74
C GLU A 45 8.07 -19.40 -6.08
N PHE A 46 8.90 -18.56 -5.45
CA PHE A 46 10.35 -18.68 -5.48
C PHE A 46 10.86 -18.97 -4.09
N MET A 47 11.25 -20.22 -3.87
CA MET A 47 12.21 -20.55 -2.82
C MET A 47 13.59 -20.06 -3.25
N GLY A 48 14.19 -19.21 -2.41
CA GLY A 48 15.64 -18.98 -2.28
C GLY A 48 16.42 -18.63 -3.54
N ASP A 49 16.54 -17.33 -3.84
CA ASP A 49 17.79 -16.71 -4.29
C ASP A 49 17.61 -15.19 -4.32
N SER A 50 18.55 -14.45 -3.73
CA SER A 50 18.57 -12.99 -3.68
C SER A 50 18.67 -12.37 -5.08
N VAL A 51 17.64 -11.64 -5.49
CA VAL A 51 17.59 -11.00 -6.83
C VAL A 51 18.02 -9.54 -6.74
N SER A 52 19.26 -9.23 -7.10
CA SER A 52 19.70 -7.85 -7.38
C SER A 52 19.49 -7.51 -8.86
N LYS A 53 18.58 -6.59 -9.20
CA LYS A 53 18.46 -6.04 -10.57
C LYS A 53 19.18 -4.68 -10.65
N SER A 54 20.17 -4.58 -11.54
CA SER A 54 20.93 -3.35 -11.83
C SER A 54 20.69 -2.88 -13.26
N SER A 55 20.17 -1.66 -13.44
CA SER A 55 20.29 -0.92 -14.70
C SER A 55 20.62 0.54 -14.42
N LYS A 56 21.78 0.99 -14.91
CA LYS A 56 22.34 2.34 -14.75
C LYS A 56 21.52 3.40 -15.49
N THR A 57 20.85 4.27 -14.74
CA THR A 57 20.56 5.69 -15.07
C THR A 57 19.95 6.37 -13.84
N SER A 58 20.56 7.45 -13.33
CA SER A 58 20.17 8.18 -12.10
C SER A 58 20.07 7.25 -10.89
N GLU A 59 21.15 7.16 -10.10
CA GLU A 59 21.33 6.21 -8.98
C GLU A 59 20.18 6.29 -7.96
N ARG A 60 19.09 5.60 -8.25
CA ARG A 60 18.05 5.29 -7.28
C ARG A 60 18.67 4.38 -6.21
N PRO A 61 18.20 4.47 -4.96
CA PRO A 61 18.63 3.56 -3.93
C PRO A 61 18.40 2.13 -4.40
N ILE A 62 19.35 1.24 -4.11
CA ILE A 62 19.15 -0.19 -4.37
C ILE A 62 18.44 -0.73 -3.14
N LEU A 63 17.25 -1.30 -3.32
CA LEU A 63 16.58 -2.04 -2.27
C LEU A 63 16.80 -3.54 -2.42
N THR A 64 17.16 -4.17 -1.32
CA THR A 64 17.20 -5.63 -1.17
C THR A 64 16.35 -6.02 0.01
N TYR A 65 15.71 -7.18 -0.06
CA TYR A 65 14.85 -7.70 1.00
C TYR A 65 15.10 -9.20 1.18
N GLU A 66 14.95 -9.66 2.41
CA GLU A 66 15.00 -11.07 2.77
C GLU A 66 13.85 -11.41 3.72
N HIS A 67 13.35 -12.63 3.59
CA HIS A 67 12.22 -13.14 4.36
C HIS A 67 12.62 -14.41 5.11
N PHE A 68 12.24 -14.52 6.39
CA PHE A 68 12.72 -15.62 7.24
C PHE A 68 11.65 -16.64 7.63
N SER A 69 10.37 -16.32 7.45
CA SER A 69 9.27 -17.22 7.77
C SER A 69 8.74 -17.89 6.49
N GLU A 70 8.40 -19.17 6.49
CA GLU A 70 7.75 -19.76 5.30
C GLU A 70 6.27 -19.35 5.21
N ASN A 71 5.69 -18.87 6.31
CA ASN A 71 4.26 -18.57 6.41
C ASN A 71 3.94 -17.08 6.35
N ASN A 72 4.97 -16.22 6.35
CA ASN A 72 4.75 -14.79 6.23
C ASN A 72 5.01 -14.34 4.79
N ILE A 73 4.20 -13.40 4.31
CA ILE A 73 4.37 -12.80 2.99
C ILE A 73 4.62 -11.33 3.24
N LEU A 74 5.82 -10.85 2.88
CA LEU A 74 6.19 -9.44 2.92
C LEU A 74 6.20 -8.85 1.51
N ASN A 75 5.45 -7.77 1.31
CA ASN A 75 5.49 -6.99 0.07
C ASN A 75 6.10 -5.62 0.36
N PHE A 76 7.19 -5.26 -0.30
CA PHE A 76 7.92 -4.01 -0.08
C PHE A 76 7.63 -2.98 -1.19
N TYR A 77 7.67 -1.70 -0.81
CA TYR A 77 7.30 -0.59 -1.68
C TYR A 77 8.31 0.55 -1.57
N GLU A 78 8.68 1.12 -2.73
CA GLU A 78 9.66 2.23 -2.83
C GLU A 78 8.99 3.59 -3.11
N ASP A 79 7.68 3.61 -3.36
CA ASP A 79 6.90 4.82 -3.56
C ASP A 79 5.50 4.73 -2.95
N SER A 80 5.02 5.86 -2.45
CA SER A 80 3.74 5.95 -1.72
C SER A 80 2.54 5.62 -2.58
N ASN A 81 2.55 5.97 -3.87
CA ASN A 81 1.44 5.67 -4.76
C ASN A 81 1.29 4.17 -4.98
N SER A 82 2.39 3.45 -5.23
CA SER A 82 2.35 1.99 -5.40
C SER A 82 1.87 1.30 -4.12
N PHE A 83 2.31 1.78 -2.95
CA PHE A 83 1.83 1.28 -1.65
C PHE A 83 0.32 1.49 -1.49
N LEU A 84 -0.15 2.74 -1.61
CA LEU A 84 -1.56 3.12 -1.47
C LEU A 84 -2.47 2.52 -2.57
N ASN A 85 -1.95 2.23 -3.76
CA ASN A 85 -2.74 1.60 -4.82
C ASN A 85 -2.82 0.07 -4.66
N SER A 86 -1.88 -0.54 -3.94
CA SER A 86 -1.89 -1.99 -3.71
C SER A 86 -2.89 -2.42 -2.64
N CYS A 87 -3.42 -1.46 -1.90
CA CYS A 87 -4.21 -1.67 -0.70
C CYS A 87 -4.99 -0.39 -0.42
N ASN A 88 -6.32 -0.44 -0.32
CA ASN A 88 -7.10 0.70 0.17
C ASN A 88 -7.02 0.66 1.70
N PRO A 89 -6.17 1.48 2.32
CA PRO A 89 -5.69 1.12 3.63
C PRO A 89 -6.43 1.95 4.68
N VAL A 90 -6.99 1.29 5.69
CA VAL A 90 -7.50 1.98 6.88
C VAL A 90 -6.30 2.27 7.77
N MET A 91 -5.48 3.25 7.38
CA MET A 91 -4.26 3.62 8.09
C MET A 91 -4.50 4.78 9.04
N GLN A 92 -3.86 4.67 10.19
CA GLN A 92 -3.51 5.84 10.99
C GLN A 92 -2.28 6.49 10.36
N ILE A 93 -2.20 7.81 10.41
CA ILE A 93 -1.05 8.58 9.94
C ILE A 93 -0.53 9.35 11.13
N GLU A 94 0.74 9.15 11.43
CA GLU A 94 1.52 9.98 12.32
C GLU A 94 2.37 10.90 11.44
N ASP A 95 1.93 12.15 11.35
CA ASP A 95 2.59 13.24 10.64
C ASP A 95 3.09 14.24 11.68
N PHE A 96 4.41 14.44 11.74
CA PHE A 96 5.01 15.31 12.74
C PHE A 96 4.85 16.81 12.39
N GLU A 97 4.30 17.14 11.21
CA GLU A 97 4.06 18.52 10.77
C GLU A 97 2.89 19.22 11.45
N ASP A 98 1.91 18.45 11.93
CA ASP A 98 0.63 18.98 12.45
C ASP A 98 0.76 19.71 13.80
N SER A 99 1.97 19.77 14.39
CA SER A 99 2.18 20.49 15.65
C SER A 99 2.08 22.01 15.47
N GLU A 100 1.14 22.60 16.21
CA GLU A 100 0.92 24.04 16.24
C GLU A 100 2.16 24.78 16.76
N VAL A 101 2.75 25.58 15.86
CA VAL A 101 3.55 26.78 16.14
C VAL A 101 5.03 26.55 16.45
N LEU A 102 5.87 27.02 15.51
CA LEU A 102 7.12 27.74 15.78
C LEU A 102 7.57 28.40 14.47
N ASN A 103 7.69 29.73 14.43
CA ASN A 103 8.41 30.41 13.35
C ASN A 103 9.91 30.33 13.66
N GLY A 104 10.63 29.37 13.06
CA GLY A 104 12.08 29.27 13.21
C GLY A 104 12.60 27.84 13.23
N TRP A 105 13.92 27.75 13.37
CA TRP A 105 14.64 26.50 13.58
C TRP A 105 14.61 26.13 15.06
N GLY A 106 14.37 24.85 15.37
CA GLY A 106 14.35 24.35 16.73
C GLY A 106 14.61 22.86 16.76
N PHE A 107 15.18 22.38 17.87
CA PHE A 107 15.20 20.96 18.19
C PHE A 107 14.69 20.77 19.60
N GLY A 108 13.96 19.68 19.82
CA GLY A 108 13.60 19.21 21.15
C GLY A 108 14.36 17.93 21.44
N THR A 109 14.75 17.80 22.70
CA THR A 109 15.27 16.54 23.22
C THR A 109 14.21 15.95 24.13
N TYR A 110 13.80 14.72 23.88
CA TYR A 110 12.83 14.07 24.73
C TYR A 110 13.31 12.70 25.15
N GLY A 111 13.46 12.55 26.47
CA GLY A 111 13.64 11.29 27.18
C GLY A 111 14.30 10.19 26.36
N ASN A 112 13.73 9.00 26.47
CA ASN A 112 14.21 7.79 25.80
C ASN A 112 13.10 7.11 24.99
N ILE A 113 11.86 7.54 25.20
CA ILE A 113 10.63 6.97 24.69
C ILE A 113 9.69 8.16 24.37
N ILE A 114 9.03 8.11 23.22
CA ILE A 114 7.97 9.05 22.82
C ILE A 114 6.69 8.23 22.55
N ASP A 115 5.57 8.64 23.12
CA ASP A 115 4.24 8.01 23.01
C ASP A 115 3.11 9.06 23.19
N GLU A 116 1.85 8.62 23.19
CA GLU A 116 0.67 9.50 23.36
C GLU A 116 0.68 10.36 24.63
N SER A 117 1.41 9.94 25.67
CA SER A 117 1.46 10.66 26.95
C SER A 117 2.57 11.71 26.99
N SER A 118 3.42 11.73 25.97
CA SER A 118 4.62 12.55 25.91
C SER A 118 4.27 14.03 25.72
N ASP A 119 4.91 14.87 26.54
CA ASP A 119 4.81 16.33 26.48
C ASP A 119 6.20 16.89 26.17
N ILE A 120 6.48 17.10 24.88
CA ILE A 120 7.82 17.41 24.38
C ILE A 120 7.96 18.91 24.26
N ILE A 121 8.84 19.51 25.04
CA ILE A 121 9.14 20.95 25.00
C ILE A 121 10.47 21.17 24.26
N ALA A 122 10.46 21.94 23.18
CA ALA A 122 11.65 22.48 22.53
C ALA A 122 12.37 23.46 23.46
N ASP A 123 13.66 23.23 23.65
CA ASP A 123 14.57 24.19 24.27
C ASP A 123 15.09 25.14 23.17
N ILE A 124 14.38 26.24 22.96
CA ILE A 124 14.83 27.33 22.08
C ILE A 124 15.21 28.49 22.98
N GLU A 125 16.46 28.95 22.90
CA GLU A 125 17.09 30.00 23.73
C GLU A 125 16.10 31.05 24.30
N GLY A 126 15.54 30.76 25.48
CA GLY A 126 14.68 31.69 26.23
C GLY A 126 13.16 31.50 26.06
N SER A 127 12.68 30.42 25.48
CA SER A 127 11.25 30.12 25.30
C SER A 127 10.96 28.62 25.27
N ASP A 128 10.14 28.16 26.21
CA ASP A 128 9.60 26.81 26.25
C ASP A 128 8.44 26.70 25.24
N TYR A 129 8.64 25.97 24.15
CA TYR A 129 7.59 25.69 23.15
C TYR A 129 7.31 24.19 23.12
N ALA A 130 6.04 23.77 23.23
CA ALA A 130 5.70 22.36 23.03
C ALA A 130 5.84 21.99 21.55
N LEU A 131 6.71 21.02 21.22
CA LEU A 131 6.76 20.34 19.91
C LEU A 131 5.67 19.30 19.80
N PHE A 132 5.38 18.60 20.89
CA PHE A 132 4.27 17.66 20.99
C PHE A 132 3.56 17.88 22.31
N SER A 133 2.24 17.91 22.27
CA SER A 133 1.41 17.86 23.47
C SER A 133 0.93 16.43 23.69
N PRO A 134 0.53 16.04 24.90
CA PRO A 134 -0.13 14.76 25.11
C PRO A 134 -1.33 14.60 24.16
N GLY A 135 -1.39 13.46 23.49
CA GLY A 135 -2.36 13.14 22.43
C GLY A 135 -1.96 13.58 21.02
N SER A 136 -0.80 14.24 20.84
CA SER A 136 -0.27 14.53 19.50
C SER A 136 0.25 13.30 18.78
N ILE A 137 0.77 12.31 19.53
CA ILE A 137 1.17 11.02 19.00
C ILE A 137 0.01 10.04 19.11
N GLU A 138 -0.22 9.27 18.06
CA GLU A 138 -1.23 8.22 18.03
C GLU A 138 -1.04 7.20 19.16
N SER A 139 -2.12 6.91 19.88
CA SER A 139 -2.20 5.98 21.03
C SER A 139 -1.59 4.59 20.81
N ASN A 140 -1.41 4.19 19.55
CA ASN A 140 -1.04 2.84 19.15
C ASN A 140 0.40 2.70 18.68
N VAL A 141 1.17 3.78 18.73
CA VAL A 141 2.57 3.80 18.33
C VAL A 141 3.43 4.41 19.44
N LYS A 142 4.62 3.85 19.59
CA LYS A 142 5.65 4.34 20.50
C LYS A 142 6.98 4.33 19.76
N PHE A 143 7.76 5.37 19.98
CA PHE A 143 9.12 5.49 19.45
C PHE A 143 10.13 5.34 20.58
N SER A 144 11.20 4.61 20.35
CA SER A 144 12.36 4.58 21.25
C SER A 144 13.65 4.49 20.46
N THR A 145 14.75 4.87 21.09
CA THR A 145 16.08 4.70 20.49
C THR A 145 16.95 3.88 21.42
N LEU A 146 17.65 2.89 20.87
CA LEU A 146 18.53 2.01 21.62
C LEU A 146 19.96 2.13 21.11
N LEU A 147 20.92 2.19 22.04
CA LEU A 147 22.33 2.01 21.76
C LEU A 147 22.64 0.53 21.47
N ASP A 148 23.78 0.23 20.85
CA ASP A 148 24.28 -1.14 20.60
C ASP A 148 24.30 -2.05 21.84
N ASN A 149 24.40 -1.46 23.04
CA ASN A 149 24.41 -2.19 24.31
C ASN A 149 22.99 -2.44 24.88
N GLY A 150 21.93 -2.03 24.17
CA GLY A 150 20.54 -2.11 24.57
C GLY A 150 20.09 -1.03 25.57
N GLU A 151 20.96 -0.08 25.92
CA GLU A 151 20.57 1.07 26.73
C GLU A 151 19.78 2.06 25.89
N LEU A 152 18.79 2.70 26.51
CA LEU A 152 18.00 3.72 25.85
C LEU A 152 18.83 4.98 25.57
N ALA A 153 18.76 5.45 24.33
CA ALA A 153 19.30 6.69 23.84
C ALA A 153 18.24 7.79 23.77
N TRP A 154 18.66 9.01 23.47
CA TRP A 154 17.78 10.17 23.41
C TRP A 154 17.11 10.29 22.05
N ILE A 155 15.80 10.55 22.04
CA ILE A 155 15.07 10.87 20.81
C ILE A 155 15.06 12.38 20.59
N TRP A 156 15.25 12.76 19.34
CA TRP A 156 15.31 14.15 18.92
C TRP A 156 14.22 14.42 17.92
N VAL A 157 13.65 15.62 18.02
CA VAL A 157 12.64 16.10 17.08
C VAL A 157 13.19 17.39 16.51
N TYR A 158 13.39 17.42 15.21
CA TYR A 158 13.94 18.57 14.51
C TYR A 158 12.85 19.26 13.71
N LYS A 159 12.74 20.57 13.88
CA LYS A 159 11.97 21.42 12.98
C LYS A 159 12.88 22.07 11.96
N SER A 160 12.54 21.93 10.68
CA SER A 160 13.38 22.29 9.53
C SER A 160 14.69 21.50 9.51
N TRP A 161 14.59 20.23 9.12
CA TRP A 161 15.72 19.29 9.04
C TRP A 161 16.96 19.97 8.41
N PRO A 162 18.03 20.19 9.20
CA PRO A 162 19.09 21.13 8.83
C PRO A 162 19.83 20.85 7.54
N PHE A 163 19.88 19.57 7.21
CA PHE A 163 20.94 18.99 6.41
C PHE A 163 20.55 18.81 4.95
N THR A 164 19.25 18.94 4.66
CA THR A 164 18.68 18.64 3.35
C THR A 164 18.22 19.87 2.58
N GLY A 165 18.18 21.03 3.23
CA GLY A 165 17.54 22.23 2.67
C GLY A 165 16.01 22.09 2.54
N ALA A 166 15.41 21.01 3.07
CA ALA A 166 13.98 20.86 3.24
C ALA A 166 13.52 21.70 4.44
N TYR A 167 13.46 23.02 4.22
CA TYR A 167 12.90 23.93 5.21
C TYR A 167 11.39 23.70 5.29
N GLY A 168 10.90 23.42 6.49
CA GLY A 168 9.49 23.11 6.73
C GLY A 168 9.36 21.92 7.65
N ASN A 169 10.09 20.83 7.35
CA ASN A 169 9.69 19.55 7.89
C ASN A 169 10.09 19.32 9.36
N GLN A 170 9.19 18.72 10.12
CA GLN A 170 9.41 18.14 11.43
C GLN A 170 9.75 16.66 11.29
N VAL A 171 10.89 16.26 11.82
CA VAL A 171 11.41 14.90 11.67
C VAL A 171 11.79 14.36 13.03
N LEU A 172 11.29 13.17 13.35
CA LEU A 172 11.70 12.40 14.52
C LEU A 172 12.96 11.62 14.17
N THR A 173 14.02 11.76 14.96
CA THR A 173 15.32 11.14 14.66
C THR A 173 15.93 10.48 15.86
N SER A 174 16.65 9.39 15.61
CA SER A 174 17.67 8.91 16.54
C SER A 174 18.84 9.88 16.57
N ARG A 175 19.44 10.09 17.75
CA ARG A 175 20.68 10.88 17.86
C ARG A 175 21.73 10.17 18.67
N ASN A 176 22.85 9.99 18.01
CA ASN A 176 24.10 9.75 18.67
C ASN A 176 24.90 11.07 18.90
N TRP A 177 25.47 11.25 20.09
CA TRP A 177 26.38 12.38 20.38
C TRP A 177 27.87 11.99 20.38
N ILE A 178 28.18 10.69 20.38
CA ILE A 178 29.51 10.10 20.54
C ILE A 178 29.54 8.70 19.89
N ASP A 179 30.08 8.58 18.67
CA ASP A 179 30.65 7.38 18.03
C ASP A 179 29.85 6.06 17.94
N TYR A 180 28.58 5.97 18.36
CA TYR A 180 27.77 4.75 18.20
C TYR A 180 26.66 4.92 17.16
N ALA A 181 26.16 3.81 16.62
CA ALA A 181 24.91 3.81 15.88
C ALA A 181 23.77 3.60 16.89
N ASP A 182 22.67 4.31 16.68
CA ASP A 182 21.47 4.15 17.49
C ASP A 182 20.37 3.58 16.60
N ASP A 183 19.76 2.50 17.06
CA ASP A 183 18.62 1.89 16.41
C ASP A 183 17.37 2.71 16.76
N LEU A 184 16.57 3.07 15.77
CA LEU A 184 15.26 3.67 15.97
C LEU A 184 14.19 2.58 15.95
N HIS A 185 13.52 2.40 17.09
CA HIS A 185 12.47 1.42 17.29
C HIS A 185 11.10 2.09 17.21
N ILE A 186 10.24 1.56 16.35
CA ILE A 186 8.84 1.94 16.22
C ILE A 186 8.01 0.74 16.68
N GLU A 187 7.45 0.84 17.88
CA GLU A 187 6.65 -0.21 18.50
C GLU A 187 5.15 0.06 18.30
N PHE A 188 4.40 -0.95 17.89
CA PHE A 188 2.95 -0.89 17.73
C PHE A 188 2.24 -1.66 18.83
N THR A 189 1.38 -0.99 19.59
CA THR A 189 0.73 -1.60 20.77
C THR A 189 -0.52 -2.41 20.41
N LYS A 190 -1.16 -2.11 19.27
CA LYS A 190 -2.29 -2.90 18.74
C LYS A 190 -1.83 -4.05 17.84
N SER A 191 -2.66 -5.08 17.73
CA SER A 191 -2.39 -6.30 16.96
C SER A 191 -2.96 -6.30 15.54
N ASN A 192 -3.32 -5.14 15.00
CA ASN A 192 -3.97 -5.02 13.68
C ASN A 192 -3.13 -4.17 12.70
N ASN A 193 -1.82 -4.22 12.83
CA ASN A 193 -0.89 -3.47 12.01
C ASN A 193 -0.24 -4.40 10.99
N TYR A 194 -0.89 -4.63 9.87
CA TYR A 194 -0.40 -5.49 8.78
C TYR A 194 0.35 -4.67 7.71
N SER A 195 0.23 -3.36 7.76
CA SER A 195 0.79 -2.42 6.80
C SER A 195 1.51 -1.32 7.54
N VAL A 196 2.74 -1.01 7.13
CA VAL A 196 3.51 0.13 7.66
C VAL A 196 4.20 0.82 6.50
N SER A 197 4.20 2.14 6.49
CA SER A 197 5.05 2.94 5.60
C SER A 197 5.57 4.17 6.32
N LEU A 198 6.68 4.71 5.86
CA LEU A 198 7.27 5.94 6.38
C LEU A 198 8.12 6.61 5.31
N GLU A 199 8.45 7.87 5.53
CA GLU A 199 9.48 8.59 4.81
C GLU A 199 10.76 8.65 5.64
N LEU A 200 11.88 8.40 4.99
CA LEU A 200 13.21 8.38 5.59
C LEU A 200 13.89 9.73 5.39
N PHE A 201 14.49 10.26 6.46
CA PHE A 201 15.24 11.51 6.49
C PHE A 201 16.65 11.31 7.07
N PRO A 202 17.53 10.54 6.39
CA PRO A 202 18.92 10.46 6.81
C PRO A 202 19.62 11.81 6.63
N ASP A 203 20.63 12.09 7.46
CA ASP A 203 21.45 13.33 7.41
C ASP A 203 22.25 13.41 6.08
N SER A 204 22.73 12.26 5.60
CA SER A 204 23.40 12.13 4.31
C SER A 204 23.08 10.79 3.68
N ALA A 205 23.50 10.57 2.43
CA ALA A 205 23.35 9.27 1.77
C ALA A 205 23.98 8.17 2.64
N GLN A 206 23.15 7.26 3.15
CA GLN A 206 23.58 6.19 4.04
C GLN A 206 22.82 4.89 3.80
N ASP A 207 23.44 3.79 4.17
CA ASP A 207 22.82 2.47 4.08
C ASP A 207 21.98 2.24 5.34
N ILE A 208 20.72 1.87 5.14
CA ILE A 208 19.74 1.67 6.21
C ILE A 208 19.26 0.22 6.15
N THR A 209 19.30 -0.47 7.29
CA THR A 209 18.64 -1.76 7.47
C THR A 209 17.35 -1.54 8.24
N ILE A 210 16.24 -2.06 7.73
CA ILE A 210 14.92 -1.98 8.36
C ILE A 210 14.49 -3.42 8.68
N GLU A 211 14.48 -3.76 9.97
CA GLU A 211 14.02 -5.05 10.46
C GLU A 211 12.54 -4.97 10.87
N ILE A 212 11.77 -6.01 10.55
CA ILE A 212 10.33 -6.05 10.79
C ILE A 212 10.02 -7.24 11.69
N TYR A 213 9.41 -6.98 12.83
CA TYR A 213 9.08 -7.97 13.85
C TYR A 213 7.56 -8.10 14.01
N GLY A 214 7.08 -9.32 14.17
CA GLY A 214 5.72 -9.67 14.54
C GLY A 214 5.66 -10.46 15.85
N GLU A 215 4.54 -11.13 16.10
CA GLU A 215 4.38 -12.06 17.23
C GLU A 215 5.30 -13.29 17.11
N SER A 216 5.60 -13.72 15.87
CA SER A 216 6.47 -14.85 15.58
C SER A 216 7.97 -14.52 15.67
N GLY A 217 8.32 -13.26 15.94
CA GLY A 217 9.69 -12.75 15.95
C GLY A 217 10.02 -11.97 14.68
N LEU A 218 11.27 -12.07 14.20
CA LEU A 218 11.72 -11.37 12.99
C LEU A 218 11.02 -11.97 11.76
N LEU A 219 10.20 -11.17 11.10
CA LEU A 219 9.47 -11.56 9.88
C LEU A 219 10.40 -11.48 8.66
N GLY A 220 11.18 -10.41 8.58
CA GLY A 220 12.09 -10.14 7.49
C GLY A 220 12.83 -8.81 7.68
N TYR A 221 13.60 -8.44 6.68
CA TYR A 221 14.28 -7.14 6.66
C TYR A 221 14.39 -6.57 5.24
N SER A 222 14.61 -5.26 5.18
CA SER A 222 14.96 -4.52 3.96
C SER A 222 16.28 -3.79 4.18
N GLU A 223 17.14 -3.77 3.17
CA GLU A 223 18.32 -2.92 3.10
C GLU A 223 18.10 -1.88 2.01
N ILE A 224 18.41 -0.63 2.32
CA ILE A 224 18.31 0.50 1.40
C ILE A 224 19.70 1.10 1.27
N TYR A 225 20.34 0.87 0.13
CA TYR A 225 21.68 1.38 -0.13
C TYR A 225 21.63 2.82 -0.66
N GLY A 226 22.38 3.71 -0.01
CA GLY A 226 22.43 5.13 -0.38
C GLY A 226 21.08 5.85 -0.21
N ALA A 227 20.35 5.56 0.87
CA ALA A 227 19.11 6.24 1.19
C ALA A 227 19.32 7.75 1.35
N TYR A 228 18.45 8.57 0.78
CA TYR A 228 18.47 10.02 0.93
C TYR A 228 17.13 10.50 1.52
N SER A 229 17.08 11.77 1.89
CA SER A 229 15.92 12.32 2.60
C SER A 229 14.70 12.49 1.70
N GLY A 230 13.55 12.08 2.20
CA GLY A 230 12.31 11.92 1.44
C GLY A 230 12.20 10.56 0.73
N ASN A 231 13.10 9.61 1.00
CA ASN A 231 12.92 8.24 0.50
C ASN A 231 11.71 7.61 1.15
N PHE A 232 10.77 7.11 0.35
CA PHE A 232 9.66 6.33 0.84
C PHE A 232 10.09 4.88 1.10
N TRP A 233 9.55 4.30 2.17
CA TRP A 233 9.60 2.87 2.42
C TRP A 233 8.24 2.39 2.92
N GLY A 234 7.75 1.28 2.38
CA GLY A 234 6.50 0.67 2.81
C GLY A 234 6.55 -0.85 2.78
N ILE A 235 5.72 -1.47 3.62
CA ILE A 235 5.59 -2.91 3.73
C ILE A 235 4.15 -3.34 4.01
N HIS A 236 3.73 -4.45 3.39
CA HIS A 236 2.59 -5.25 3.84
C HIS A 236 3.07 -6.61 4.33
N SER A 237 2.45 -7.09 5.40
CA SER A 237 2.72 -8.36 6.06
C SER A 237 1.43 -9.15 6.21
N SER A 238 1.49 -10.48 6.06
CA SER A 238 0.38 -11.38 6.39
C SER A 238 0.23 -11.61 7.90
N GLU A 239 1.20 -11.19 8.70
CA GLU A 239 1.17 -11.20 10.16
C GLU A 239 1.20 -9.77 10.70
N SER A 240 0.52 -9.50 11.82
CA SER A 240 0.61 -8.18 12.46
C SER A 240 2.04 -7.86 12.85
N ILE A 241 2.52 -6.73 12.32
CA ILE A 241 3.75 -6.05 12.68
C ILE A 241 3.60 -5.48 14.09
N LYS A 242 4.59 -5.75 14.93
CA LYS A 242 4.71 -5.30 16.31
C LYS A 242 5.81 -4.27 16.48
N GLU A 243 6.85 -4.37 15.67
CA GLU A 243 7.97 -3.48 15.77
C GLU A 243 8.68 -3.35 14.42
N VAL A 244 9.08 -2.13 14.10
CA VAL A 244 9.99 -1.82 12.99
C VAL A 244 11.23 -1.19 13.59
N VAL A 245 12.40 -1.76 13.28
CA VAL A 245 13.69 -1.29 13.77
C VAL A 245 14.51 -0.76 12.60
N LEU A 246 14.85 0.52 12.64
CA LEU A 246 15.70 1.14 11.65
C LEU A 246 17.12 1.27 12.19
N LYS A 247 18.06 0.63 11.49
CA LYS A 247 19.48 0.60 11.81
C LYS A 247 20.29 1.29 10.73
N THR A 248 21.33 2.00 11.14
CA THR A 248 22.30 2.63 10.24
C THR A 248 23.70 2.15 10.59
N THR A 249 24.52 1.88 9.59
CA THR A 249 25.95 1.56 9.81
C THR A 249 26.80 2.81 10.02
N ASN A 250 26.21 4.00 9.83
CA ASN A 250 26.89 5.28 9.96
C ASN A 250 26.45 5.98 11.24
N ILE A 251 27.38 6.67 11.91
CA ILE A 251 27.15 7.48 13.11
C ILE A 251 26.30 8.75 12.85
N LEU A 252 25.73 8.85 11.64
CA LEU A 252 24.92 9.98 11.21
C LEU A 252 23.45 9.73 11.57
N ARG A 253 22.70 10.82 11.66
CA ARG A 253 21.31 10.79 12.13
C ARG A 253 20.40 10.12 11.11
N LEU A 254 19.46 9.32 11.61
CA LEU A 254 18.37 8.77 10.84
C LEU A 254 17.04 9.33 11.36
N GLY A 255 16.43 10.19 10.55
CA GLY A 255 15.10 10.70 10.78
C GLY A 255 14.02 9.90 10.05
N ILE A 256 12.78 10.00 10.55
CA ILE A 256 11.57 9.53 9.90
C ILE A 256 10.47 10.59 9.96
N ASP A 257 9.52 10.48 9.04
CA ASP A 257 8.27 11.26 9.01
C ASP A 257 7.18 10.47 8.27
N ASN A 258 5.95 10.98 8.23
CA ASN A 258 4.82 10.41 7.49
C ASN A 258 4.60 8.91 7.76
N LEU A 259 4.71 8.51 9.03
CA LEU A 259 4.51 7.13 9.43
C LEU A 259 3.03 6.78 9.26
N SER A 260 2.71 5.90 8.34
CA SER A 260 1.37 5.35 8.18
C SER A 260 1.36 3.88 8.63
N PHE A 261 0.36 3.48 9.38
CA PHE A 261 0.25 2.11 9.88
C PHE A 261 -1.19 1.66 10.06
N GLY A 262 -1.46 0.38 9.85
CA GLY A 262 -2.81 -0.18 9.95
C GLY A 262 -2.95 -1.46 9.14
N TYR A 263 -4.10 -1.66 8.50
CA TYR A 263 -4.38 -2.86 7.70
C TYR A 263 -4.97 -2.51 6.34
N CYS A 264 -4.97 -3.49 5.46
CA CYS A 264 -5.56 -3.42 4.14
C CYS A 264 -7.00 -3.89 4.14
N ASP A 265 -7.88 -3.09 3.55
CA ASP A 265 -9.29 -3.39 3.30
C ASP A 265 -9.55 -3.02 1.83
N SER A 266 -9.25 -3.96 0.93
CA SER A 266 -9.11 -3.69 -0.50
C SER A 266 -10.41 -3.27 -1.17
N ASP A 267 -11.55 -3.76 -0.69
CA ASP A 267 -12.88 -3.41 -1.18
C ASP A 267 -13.59 -2.39 -0.27
N ASN A 268 -13.03 -2.07 0.89
CA ASN A 268 -13.55 -1.11 1.86
C ASN A 268 -14.88 -1.57 2.48
N ASP A 269 -15.00 -2.86 2.74
CA ASP A 269 -16.16 -3.48 3.35
C ASP A 269 -16.12 -3.47 4.90
N GLY A 270 -15.01 -2.98 5.45
CA GLY A 270 -14.78 -2.77 6.88
C GLY A 270 -14.07 -3.93 7.57
N VAL A 271 -13.63 -4.96 6.84
CA VAL A 271 -12.86 -6.09 7.38
C VAL A 271 -11.46 -6.12 6.75
N PRO A 272 -10.39 -6.30 7.56
CA PRO A 272 -9.06 -6.48 7.00
C PRO A 272 -8.99 -7.70 6.07
N ASN A 273 -8.36 -7.57 4.90
CA ASN A 273 -8.20 -8.65 3.90
C ASN A 273 -7.71 -10.00 4.49
N ALA A 274 -6.91 -9.96 5.56
CA ALA A 274 -6.37 -11.16 6.22
C ALA A 274 -7.42 -11.91 7.06
N GLU A 275 -8.46 -11.21 7.51
CA GLU A 275 -9.59 -11.71 8.30
C GLU A 275 -10.88 -11.79 7.46
N ASP A 276 -10.84 -11.28 6.24
CA ASP A 276 -11.97 -11.15 5.35
C ASP A 276 -12.26 -12.46 4.60
N PRO A 277 -13.45 -13.07 4.79
CA PRO A 277 -13.86 -14.23 4.01
C PRO A 277 -14.05 -13.93 2.51
N TYR A 278 -14.28 -12.67 2.14
CA TYR A 278 -14.47 -12.21 0.77
C TYR A 278 -13.64 -10.94 0.48
N PRO A 279 -12.30 -11.04 0.28
CA PRO A 279 -11.39 -9.89 0.08
C PRO A 279 -11.68 -8.94 -1.09
N TYR A 280 -12.74 -9.20 -1.85
CA TYR A 280 -13.24 -8.44 -2.98
C TYR A 280 -14.78 -8.45 -2.99
N SER A 281 -15.38 -8.13 -1.86
CA SER A 281 -16.81 -8.00 -1.62
C SER A 281 -17.50 -7.17 -2.70
N ILE A 282 -18.69 -7.64 -3.10
CA ILE A 282 -19.53 -7.01 -4.11
C ILE A 282 -20.40 -5.96 -3.41
N LEU A 283 -19.95 -4.70 -3.42
CA LEU A 283 -20.59 -3.57 -2.72
C LEU A 283 -21.63 -2.80 -3.56
N ASN A 284 -22.19 -3.40 -4.61
CA ASN A 284 -23.29 -2.77 -5.34
C ASN A 284 -24.52 -2.63 -4.42
N GLU A 285 -25.36 -1.60 -4.66
CA GLU A 285 -26.48 -1.27 -3.77
C GLU A 285 -27.61 -2.33 -3.77
N GLU A 286 -27.74 -3.10 -4.85
CA GLU A 286 -28.83 -4.06 -5.02
C GLU A 286 -28.29 -5.44 -5.42
N ILE A 287 -29.05 -6.48 -5.06
CA ILE A 287 -28.81 -7.84 -5.54
C ILE A 287 -28.95 -7.89 -7.07
N ASP A 288 -27.99 -8.52 -7.73
CA ASP A 288 -28.01 -8.85 -9.15
C ASP A 288 -27.66 -10.33 -9.32
N ILE A 289 -28.54 -11.11 -9.94
CA ILE A 289 -28.31 -12.52 -10.21
C ILE A 289 -28.39 -12.68 -11.73
N ASP A 290 -27.25 -12.73 -12.42
CA ASP A 290 -27.18 -12.97 -13.87
C ASP A 290 -28.16 -12.09 -14.67
N ASP A 291 -27.99 -10.76 -14.53
CA ASP A 291 -28.84 -9.71 -15.12
C ASP A 291 -30.31 -9.72 -14.65
N CYS A 292 -30.64 -10.45 -13.58
CA CYS A 292 -31.94 -10.40 -12.91
C CYS A 292 -31.89 -9.58 -11.63
N TYR A 293 -32.56 -8.42 -11.65
CA TYR A 293 -32.63 -7.47 -10.55
C TYR A 293 -33.95 -7.63 -9.76
N PRO A 294 -33.96 -8.28 -8.58
CA PRO A 294 -35.15 -8.44 -7.77
C PRO A 294 -35.58 -7.14 -7.04
N ASN A 295 -34.84 -6.03 -7.20
CA ASN A 295 -35.03 -4.75 -6.49
C ASN A 295 -34.98 -4.98 -4.97
N VAL A 296 -33.90 -5.61 -4.51
CA VAL A 296 -33.63 -5.90 -3.10
C VAL A 296 -32.26 -5.32 -2.79
N GLU A 297 -32.18 -4.54 -1.72
CA GLU A 297 -30.92 -3.96 -1.25
C GLU A 297 -29.93 -5.09 -0.92
N ASN A 298 -28.69 -4.93 -1.39
CA ASN A 298 -27.59 -5.78 -0.99
C ASN A 298 -27.04 -5.24 0.33
N VAL A 299 -27.17 -6.04 1.39
CA VAL A 299 -26.76 -5.65 2.74
C VAL A 299 -25.76 -6.64 3.31
N PHE A 300 -24.99 -6.19 4.30
CA PHE A 300 -24.08 -7.05 5.05
C PHE A 300 -24.84 -8.14 5.82
N VAL A 301 -24.47 -9.40 5.59
CA VAL A 301 -24.93 -10.58 6.34
C VAL A 301 -24.10 -10.74 7.62
N SER A 302 -22.80 -10.45 7.53
CA SER A 302 -21.82 -10.37 8.62
C SER A 302 -20.79 -9.29 8.29
N PRO A 303 -19.92 -8.88 9.24
CA PRO A 303 -18.80 -8.00 8.91
C PRO A 303 -18.02 -8.58 7.73
N GLY A 304 -17.78 -7.76 6.70
CA GLY A 304 -17.02 -8.14 5.50
C GLY A 304 -17.71 -9.18 4.60
N THR A 305 -19.04 -9.24 4.63
CA THR A 305 -19.79 -10.19 3.79
C THR A 305 -21.15 -9.63 3.44
N THR A 306 -21.39 -9.36 2.17
CA THR A 306 -22.68 -8.97 1.63
C THR A 306 -23.50 -10.18 1.19
N MET A 307 -24.79 -9.98 0.92
CA MET A 307 -25.62 -11.03 0.32
C MET A 307 -25.15 -11.41 -1.08
N MET A 308 -24.61 -10.43 -1.82
CA MET A 308 -24.06 -10.66 -3.14
C MET A 308 -22.83 -11.55 -3.13
N ASP A 309 -22.01 -11.48 -2.08
CA ASP A 309 -20.84 -12.36 -1.95
C ASP A 309 -21.23 -13.81 -1.78
N GLU A 310 -22.22 -14.09 -0.93
CA GLU A 310 -22.75 -15.44 -0.75
C GLU A 310 -23.42 -15.97 -2.03
N ILE A 311 -24.08 -15.10 -2.81
CA ILE A 311 -24.66 -15.47 -4.13
C ILE A 311 -23.54 -15.76 -5.13
N ALA A 312 -22.55 -14.89 -5.26
CA ALA A 312 -21.45 -15.06 -6.21
C ALA A 312 -20.63 -16.31 -5.90
N ASN A 313 -20.38 -16.61 -4.62
CA ASN A 313 -19.72 -17.85 -4.22
C ASN A 313 -20.57 -19.07 -4.59
N LEU A 314 -21.88 -19.04 -4.33
CA LEU A 314 -22.79 -20.12 -4.74
C LEU A 314 -22.78 -20.34 -6.26
N ILE A 315 -22.83 -19.27 -7.06
CA ILE A 315 -22.76 -19.35 -8.52
C ILE A 315 -21.42 -19.97 -8.96
N SER A 316 -20.31 -19.54 -8.37
CA SER A 316 -18.98 -20.10 -8.62
C SER A 316 -18.90 -21.60 -8.30
N GLU A 317 -19.46 -22.04 -7.16
CA GLU A 317 -19.51 -23.45 -6.77
C GLU A 317 -20.35 -24.31 -7.72
N ILE A 318 -21.47 -23.78 -8.21
CA ILE A 318 -22.33 -24.46 -9.19
C ILE A 318 -21.62 -24.55 -10.55
N ASN A 319 -21.05 -23.44 -11.04
CA ASN A 319 -20.34 -23.40 -12.32
C ASN A 319 -19.12 -24.34 -12.36
N LYS A 320 -18.41 -24.50 -11.24
CA LYS A 320 -17.27 -25.45 -11.14
C LYS A 320 -17.67 -26.91 -11.37
N GLN A 321 -18.93 -27.27 -11.13
CA GLN A 321 -19.43 -28.63 -11.28
C GLN A 321 -20.00 -28.91 -12.68
N TYR A 322 -20.13 -27.89 -13.51
CA TYR A 322 -20.78 -28.01 -14.82
C TYR A 322 -19.88 -28.74 -15.81
N ASP A 323 -20.38 -29.83 -16.39
CA ASP A 323 -19.66 -30.68 -17.36
C ASP A 323 -20.20 -30.54 -18.79
N GLY A 324 -21.22 -29.70 -18.99
CA GLY A 324 -21.89 -29.50 -20.28
C GLY A 324 -23.15 -30.35 -20.49
N GLU A 325 -23.36 -31.40 -19.68
CA GLU A 325 -24.50 -32.31 -19.80
C GLU A 325 -25.42 -32.27 -18.57
N ASN A 326 -24.91 -31.84 -17.41
CA ASN A 326 -25.61 -31.84 -16.12
C ASN A 326 -26.32 -30.52 -15.75
N TYR A 327 -26.76 -29.74 -16.74
CA TYR A 327 -27.38 -28.42 -16.52
C TYR A 327 -28.59 -28.47 -15.58
N ASP A 328 -29.58 -29.32 -15.88
CA ASP A 328 -30.87 -29.34 -15.16
C ASP A 328 -30.66 -29.67 -13.67
N ASP A 329 -29.80 -30.64 -13.37
CA ASP A 329 -29.47 -31.05 -12.00
C ASP A 329 -28.78 -29.91 -11.23
N LEU A 330 -27.84 -29.22 -11.87
CA LEU A 330 -27.11 -28.11 -11.25
C LEU A 330 -27.95 -26.84 -11.08
N HIS A 331 -28.88 -26.56 -12.00
CA HIS A 331 -29.83 -25.47 -11.85
C HIS A 331 -30.79 -25.71 -10.68
N ASP A 332 -31.29 -26.95 -10.54
CA ASP A 332 -32.11 -27.36 -9.40
C ASP A 332 -31.32 -27.25 -8.08
N ASP A 333 -30.03 -27.61 -8.09
CA ASP A 333 -29.14 -27.46 -6.93
C ASP A 333 -28.91 -25.98 -6.58
N PHE A 334 -28.62 -25.13 -7.56
CA PHE A 334 -28.49 -23.68 -7.39
C PHE A 334 -29.74 -23.08 -6.72
N THR A 335 -30.93 -23.34 -7.28
CA THR A 335 -32.18 -22.80 -6.76
C THR A 335 -32.50 -23.29 -5.35
N ARG A 336 -32.10 -24.54 -5.03
CA ARG A 336 -32.24 -25.13 -3.69
C ARG A 336 -31.31 -24.47 -2.68
N GLU A 337 -30.04 -24.27 -3.00
CA GLU A 337 -29.08 -23.62 -2.09
C GLU A 337 -29.40 -22.14 -1.91
N LEU A 338 -29.77 -21.42 -2.98
CA LEU A 338 -30.27 -20.04 -2.90
C LEU A 338 -31.50 -19.93 -1.99
N SER A 339 -32.38 -20.93 -2.02
CA SER A 339 -33.55 -20.99 -1.13
C SER A 339 -33.17 -21.14 0.34
N LYS A 340 -32.03 -21.78 0.65
CA LYS A 340 -31.50 -21.89 2.03
C LYS A 340 -30.87 -20.57 2.48
N LEU A 341 -30.04 -19.95 1.65
CA LEU A 341 -29.45 -18.62 1.93
C LEU A 341 -30.54 -17.59 2.24
N THR A 342 -31.48 -17.41 1.32
CA THR A 342 -32.59 -16.45 1.51
C THR A 342 -33.51 -16.80 2.69
N TYR A 343 -33.58 -18.07 3.10
CA TYR A 343 -34.29 -18.45 4.31
C TYR A 343 -33.56 -17.97 5.58
N ALA A 344 -32.23 -18.14 5.63
CA ALA A 344 -31.39 -17.66 6.72
C ALA A 344 -31.47 -16.13 6.83
N TRP A 345 -31.26 -15.40 5.74
CA TRP A 345 -31.35 -13.93 5.71
C TRP A 345 -32.70 -13.40 6.18
N ARG A 346 -33.80 -14.07 5.80
CA ARG A 346 -35.13 -13.71 6.27
C ARG A 346 -35.28 -13.97 7.77
N LYS A 347 -34.74 -15.07 8.28
CA LYS A 347 -34.78 -15.41 9.70
C LYS A 347 -34.03 -14.36 10.53
N ASP A 348 -32.93 -13.86 9.99
CA ASP A 348 -32.09 -12.81 10.59
C ASP A 348 -32.62 -11.40 10.30
N ARG A 349 -33.74 -11.30 9.58
CA ARG A 349 -34.48 -10.07 9.25
C ARG A 349 -33.73 -9.10 8.34
N LEU A 350 -32.76 -9.60 7.59
CA LEU A 350 -32.06 -8.82 6.56
C LEU A 350 -32.95 -8.60 5.34
N ILE A 351 -33.83 -9.56 5.03
CA ILE A 351 -34.85 -9.43 3.99
C ILE A 351 -36.26 -9.77 4.50
N THR A 352 -37.26 -9.23 3.83
CA THR A 352 -38.67 -9.54 4.01
C THR A 352 -39.09 -10.81 3.28
N ARG A 353 -40.31 -11.29 3.57
CA ARG A 353 -40.93 -12.40 2.82
C ARG A 353 -41.14 -12.06 1.33
N ARG A 354 -41.37 -10.80 1.00
CA ARG A 354 -41.63 -10.36 -0.37
C ARG A 354 -40.34 -10.39 -1.17
N GLU A 355 -39.27 -9.81 -0.61
CA GLU A 355 -37.93 -9.79 -1.21
C GLU A 355 -37.39 -11.21 -1.41
N ARG A 356 -37.55 -12.10 -0.43
CA ARG A 356 -37.21 -13.52 -0.62
C ARG A 356 -37.90 -14.15 -1.83
N SER A 357 -39.18 -13.87 -2.03
CA SER A 357 -39.93 -14.40 -3.18
C SER A 357 -39.43 -13.78 -4.50
N ALA A 358 -39.05 -12.51 -4.50
CA ALA A 358 -38.49 -11.83 -5.66
C ALA A 358 -37.13 -12.44 -6.05
N ILE A 359 -36.22 -12.61 -5.08
CA ILE A 359 -34.93 -13.28 -5.27
C ILE A 359 -35.12 -14.70 -5.81
N SER A 360 -36.01 -15.49 -5.21
CA SER A 360 -36.29 -16.86 -5.67
C SER A 360 -36.83 -16.88 -7.11
N SER A 361 -37.66 -15.89 -7.47
CA SER A 361 -38.17 -15.76 -8.83
C SER A 361 -37.09 -15.38 -9.83
N CYS A 362 -36.06 -14.62 -9.41
CA CYS A 362 -34.89 -14.36 -10.23
C CYS A 362 -34.05 -15.63 -10.38
N GLY A 363 -33.71 -16.30 -9.29
CA GLY A 363 -32.92 -17.54 -9.30
C GLY A 363 -33.50 -18.66 -10.18
N TRP A 364 -34.82 -18.73 -10.33
CA TRP A 364 -35.48 -19.69 -11.22
C TRP A 364 -35.41 -19.32 -12.72
N ARG A 365 -35.11 -18.07 -13.06
CA ARG A 365 -35.14 -17.54 -14.45
C ARG A 365 -33.77 -17.40 -15.06
N VAL A 366 -32.74 -17.27 -14.23
CA VAL A 366 -31.35 -17.07 -14.64
C VAL A 366 -30.77 -18.33 -15.25
N ASN A 367 -29.70 -18.18 -16.03
CA ASN A 367 -29.08 -19.27 -16.75
C ASN A 367 -27.84 -19.79 -16.01
N ILE A 368 -28.07 -20.42 -14.85
CA ILE A 368 -27.01 -20.90 -13.95
C ILE A 368 -27.15 -22.43 -13.78
N PRO A 369 -26.11 -23.25 -14.06
CA PRO A 369 -24.76 -22.85 -14.43
C PRO A 369 -24.67 -22.18 -15.80
N GLU A 370 -23.73 -21.25 -15.94
CA GLU A 370 -23.50 -20.53 -17.19
C GLU A 370 -23.04 -21.52 -18.27
N SER A 371 -23.88 -21.76 -19.27
CA SER A 371 -23.45 -22.54 -20.44
C SER A 371 -22.48 -21.69 -21.25
N TYR A 372 -21.22 -22.12 -21.39
CA TYR A 372 -20.19 -21.52 -22.28
C TYR A 372 -20.59 -21.42 -23.78
N MET A 373 -21.83 -21.72 -24.14
CA MET A 373 -22.32 -21.81 -25.53
C MET A 373 -22.78 -20.47 -26.13
N ASN A 374 -22.67 -19.34 -25.42
CA ASN A 374 -23.05 -18.00 -25.92
C ASN A 374 -21.93 -16.94 -25.77
N GLN A 375 -20.69 -17.27 -26.14
CA GLN A 375 -19.68 -16.26 -26.51
C GLN A 375 -19.28 -16.42 -27.97
#